data_AF-A0A6G0Y7A5-F1
#
_entry.id   AF-A0A6G0Y7A5-F1
#
_cell.length_a   1.000
_cell.length_b   1.000
_cell.length_c   1.000
_cell.angle_alpha   90.00
_cell.angle_beta   90.00
_cell.angle_gamma   90.00
#
_symmetry.space_group_name_H-M   'P 1'
#
loop_
_entity.id
_entity.type
_entity.pdbx_description
1 polymer ?
#
loop_
_entity_poly.entity_id
_entity_poly.type
_entity_poly.pdbx_seq_one_letter_code
_entity_poly.pdbx_strand_id
1 'polypeptide(L)' 'MNLDEVVKYLTVFLNSLDLPGMLPHVLTLKFNMPIILLRNINSPQLCNGTRLYTIKNPTDMLFEFKVCSFRCDSPLQ' A
#
# COMPACT_ATOMS: atom_id res chain seq x y z
N MET A 1 -1.32 -21.55 -21.46
CA MET A 1 -1.58 -21.12 -20.07
C MET A 1 -1.93 -19.65 -20.15
N ASN A 2 -3.12 -19.27 -19.67
CA ASN A 2 -3.59 -17.89 -19.81
C ASN A 2 -2.82 -17.00 -18.81
N LEU A 3 -2.39 -15.81 -19.24
CA LEU A 3 -1.62 -14.89 -18.40
C LEU A 3 -2.39 -14.49 -17.13
N ASP A 4 -3.72 -14.33 -17.22
CA ASP A 4 -4.58 -13.95 -16.09
C ASP A 4 -4.64 -15.05 -15.03
N GLU A 5 -4.60 -16.32 -15.44
CA GLU A 5 -4.55 -17.46 -14.51
C GLU A 5 -3.23 -17.51 -13.76
N VAL A 6 -2.12 -17.19 -14.43
CA VAL A 6 -0.77 -17.15 -13.81
C VAL A 6 -0.69 -16.02 -12.78
N VAL A 7 -1.18 -14.82 -13.12
CA VAL A 7 -1.19 -13.67 -12.20
C VAL A 7 -2.07 -13.95 -10.98
N LYS A 8 -3.24 -14.57 -11.18
CA LYS A 8 -4.15 -14.94 -10.09
C LYS A 8 -3.53 -15.99 -9.17
N TYR A 9 -2.92 -17.03 -9.73
CA TYR A 9 -2.24 -18.07 -8.96
C TYR A 9 -1.09 -17.50 -8.12
N LEU A 10 -0.26 -16.63 -8.73
CA LEU A 10 0.84 -15.98 -8.03
C LEU A 10 0.34 -15.11 -6.87
N THR A 11 -0.76 -14.37 -7.07
CA THR A 11 -1.35 -13.51 -6.03
C THR A 11 -1.84 -14.34 -4.83
N VAL A 12 -2.53 -15.45 -5.08
CA VAL A 12 -3.00 -16.35 -4.02
C VAL A 12 -1.82 -16.96 -3.26
N PHE A 13 -0.80 -17.42 -3.99
CA PHE A 13 0.42 -17.96 -3.39
C PHE A 13 1.13 -16.92 -2.50
N LEU A 14 1.34 -15.70 -3.02
CA LEU A 14 1.97 -14.61 -2.26
C LEU A 14 1.18 -14.23 -1.01
N ASN A 15 -0.16 -14.22 -1.06
CA ASN A 15 -1.02 -13.94 0.09
C ASN A 15 -1.00 -15.06 1.15
N SER A 16 -0.60 -16.28 0.77
CA SER A 16 -0.46 -17.41 1.70
C SER A 16 0.88 -17.44 2.44
N LEU A 17 1.85 -16.61 2.03
CA LEU A 17 3.17 -16.55 2.64
C LEU A 17 3.12 -15.85 4.00
N ASP A 18 3.18 -16.63 5.08
CA ASP A 18 3.33 -16.11 6.46
C ASP A 18 4.78 -16.27 6.91
N LEU A 19 5.64 -15.30 6.54
CA LEU A 19 7.05 -15.30 6.93
C LEU A 19 7.25 -14.49 8.22
N PRO A 20 8.09 -14.98 9.16
CA PRO A 20 8.47 -14.20 10.33
C PRO A 20 9.17 -12.90 9.90
N GLY A 21 8.61 -11.76 10.32
CA GLY A 21 9.10 -10.42 9.95
C GLY A 21 8.37 -9.77 8.77
N MET A 22 7.42 -10.45 8.13
CA MET A 22 6.51 -9.82 7.19
C MET A 22 5.39 -9.09 7.94
N LEU A 23 4.97 -7.94 7.42
CA LEU A 23 3.83 -7.22 7.98
C LEU A 23 2.59 -8.12 7.92
N PRO A 24 1.69 -8.03 8.91
CA PRO A 24 0.45 -8.79 8.89
C PRO A 24 -0.31 -8.53 7.58
N HIS A 25 -0.80 -9.60 6.96
CA HIS A 25 -1.65 -9.54 5.75
C HIS A 25 -2.93 -8.72 5.95
N VAL A 26 -3.30 -8.50 7.21
CA VAL A 26 -4.42 -7.66 7.61
C VAL A 26 -3.86 -6.40 8.27
N LEU A 27 -4.03 -5.27 7.60
CA LEU A 27 -3.70 -3.96 8.13
C LEU A 27 -4.99 -3.26 8.61
N THR A 28 -5.15 -3.12 9.92
CA THR A 28 -6.26 -2.35 10.49
C THR A 28 -5.88 -0.88 10.57
N LEU A 29 -6.61 -0.03 9.86
CA LEU A 29 -6.39 1.41 9.87
C LEU A 29 -7.42 2.12 10.75
N LYS A 30 -6.95 3.18 11.42
CA LYS A 30 -7.82 4.11 12.13
C LYS A 30 -8.03 5.36 11.27
N PHE A 31 -9.25 5.88 11.27
CA PHE A 31 -9.53 7.16 10.63
C PHE A 31 -8.70 8.26 11.26
N ASN A 32 -8.36 9.28 10.46
CA ASN A 32 -7.67 10.47 10.91
C ASN A 32 -6.27 10.22 11.48
N MET A 33 -5.62 9.13 11.08
CA MET A 33 -4.25 8.80 11.49
C MET A 33 -3.27 8.90 10.31
N PRO A 34 -2.02 9.32 10.56
CA PRO A 34 -0.96 9.26 9.56
C PRO A 34 -0.52 7.80 9.34
N ILE A 35 -0.28 7.45 8.09
CA ILE A 35 0.27 6.16 7.67
C ILE A 35 1.49 6.38 6.76
N ILE A 36 2.37 5.38 6.67
CA ILE A 36 3.55 5.42 5.81
C ILE A 36 3.50 4.20 4.89
N LEU A 37 3.73 4.41 3.59
CA LEU A 37 3.92 3.32 2.64
C LEU A 37 5.26 2.63 2.92
N LEU A 38 5.25 1.31 3.08
CA LEU A 38 6.46 0.51 3.29
C LEU A 38 6.96 -0.17 2.00
N ARG A 39 6.19 -0.05 0.92
CA ARG A 39 6.49 -0.59 -0.42
C ARG A 39 6.02 0.39 -1.49
N ASN A 40 6.61 0.30 -2.67
CA ASN A 40 6.20 1.10 -3.82
C ASN A 40 4.89 0.56 -4.40
N ILE A 41 3.89 1.43 -4.55
CA ILE A 41 2.64 1.14 -5.25
C ILE A 41 2.73 1.68 -6.67
N ASN A 42 3.11 2.96 -6.80
CA ASN A 42 3.25 3.64 -8.07
C ASN A 42 4.33 4.73 -7.96
N SER A 43 5.58 4.35 -8.23
CA SER A 43 6.72 5.25 -8.19
C SER A 43 6.65 6.30 -9.32
N PRO A 44 7.02 7.57 -9.10
CA PRO A 44 7.68 8.13 -7.89
C PRO A 44 6.73 8.71 -6.84
N GLN A 45 5.42 8.77 -7.10
CA GLN A 45 4.48 9.51 -6.25
C GLN A 45 4.04 8.70 -5.01
N LEU A 46 3.84 7.40 -5.15
CA LEU A 46 3.43 6.48 -4.09
C LEU A 46 4.53 5.44 -3.88
N CYS A 47 5.62 5.89 -3.28
CA CYS A 47 6.80 5.10 -2.98
C CYS A 47 6.95 4.84 -1.48
N ASN A 48 7.90 3.96 -1.14
CA ASN A 48 8.28 3.70 0.23
C ASN A 48 8.68 5.01 0.94
N GLY A 49 8.08 5.26 2.11
CA GLY A 49 8.27 6.50 2.87
C GLY A 49 7.24 7.59 2.59
N THR A 50 6.37 7.46 1.57
CA THR A 50 5.27 8.41 1.37
C THR A 50 4.34 8.39 2.58
N ARG A 51 4.10 9.56 3.17
CA ARG A 51 3.19 9.76 4.30
C ARG A 51 1.81 10.11 3.78
N LEU A 52 0.81 9.32 4.16
CA LEU A 52 -0.60 9.55 3.83
C LEU A 52 -1.40 9.79 5.10
N TYR A 53 -2.57 10.41 4.95
CA TYR A 53 -3.54 10.60 6.01
C TYR A 53 -4.84 9.94 5.64
N THR A 54 -5.37 9.11 6.55
CA THR A 54 -6.62 8.40 6.34
C THR A 54 -7.80 9.34 6.50
N ILE A 55 -8.61 9.46 5.45
CA ILE A 55 -9.84 10.25 5.40
C ILE A 55 -11.02 9.29 5.33
N LYS A 56 -12.06 9.60 6.09
CA LYS A 56 -13.36 8.93 5.96
C LYS A 56 -14.26 9.77 5.09
N ASN A 57 -14.72 9.20 3.97
CA ASN A 57 -15.89 9.77 3.32
C ASN A 57 -17.16 9.25 4.02
N PRO A 58 -18.10 10.14 4.38
CA PRO A 58 -19.31 9.74 5.09
C PRO A 58 -20.26 8.89 4.24
N THR A 59 -20.13 8.93 2.92
CA THR A 59 -20.99 8.25 1.95
C THR A 59 -20.43 6.93 1.42
N ASP A 60 -19.14 6.66 1.60
CA ASP A 60 -18.49 5.46 1.08
C ASP A 60 -17.89 4.62 2.21
N MET A 61 -17.98 3.29 2.06
CA MET A 61 -17.25 2.35 2.93
C MET A 61 -15.75 2.28 2.61
N LEU A 62 -15.28 3.02 1.61
CA LEU A 62 -13.89 3.06 1.19
C LEU A 62 -13.09 4.04 2.05
N PHE A 63 -11.85 3.66 2.35
CA PHE A 63 -10.87 4.57 2.94
C PHE A 63 -10.25 5.43 1.84
N GLU A 64 -10.28 6.73 2.03
CA GLU A 64 -9.52 7.65 1.19
C GLU A 64 -8.21 8.03 1.87
N PHE A 65 -7.21 8.32 1.05
CA PHE A 65 -5.89 8.68 1.52
C PHE A 65 -5.46 9.98 0.86
N LYS A 66 -5.09 10.96 1.68
CA LYS A 66 -4.49 12.20 1.21
C LYS A 66 -2.99 12.16 1.45
N VAL A 67 -2.21 12.49 0.43
CA VAL A 67 -0.76 12.59 0.54
C VAL A 67 -0.42 13.79 1.41
N CYS A 68 0.33 13.56 2.50
CA CYS A 68 0.82 14.62 3.39
C CYS A 68 2.18 15.14 2.97
N SER A 69 3.09 14.24 2.57
CA SER A 69 4.41 14.60 2.08
C SER A 69 4.98 13.48 1.21
N PHE A 70 5.58 13.86 0.08
CA PHE A 70 6.46 12.98 -0.67
C PHE A 70 7.82 12.93 0.02
N ARG A 71 8.37 11.73 0.22
CA ARG A 71 9.80 11.62 0.46
C ARG A 71 10.48 11.59 -0.92
N CYS A 72 10.82 12.77 -1.44
CA CYS A 72 11.74 12.87 -2.57
C CYS A 72 13.16 12.56 -2.08
N ASP A 73 13.48 11.29 -1.91
CA ASP A 73 14.88 10.85 -1.98
C ASP A 73 15.14 10.30 -3.39
N SER A 74 14.92 11.14 -4.41
CA SER A 74 15.59 10.97 -5.69
C SER A 74 16.80 11.89 -5.69
N PRO A 75 18.03 11.39 -5.49
CA PRO A 75 19.15 12.04 -6.15
C PRO A 75 18.84 11.96 -7.64
N LEU A 76 18.86 13.11 -8.32
CA LEU A 76 18.91 13.19 -9.77
C LEU A 76 19.96 12.20 -10.29
N GLN A 77 19.53 11.08 -10.87
CA GLN A 77 20.26 10.29 -11.87
C GLN A 77 19.26 9.64 -12.82
#